data_AF-A0A2L2Z9N8-F1
#
_entry.id   AF-A0A2L2Z9N8-F1
#
_cell.length_a   1.000
_cell.length_b   1.000
_cell.length_c   1.000
_cell.angle_alpha   90.00
_cell.angle_beta   90.00
_cell.angle_gamma   90.00
#
_symmetry.space_group_name_H-M   'P 1'
#
loop_
_entity.id
_entity.type
_entity.pdbx_description
1 polymer ?
#
loop_
_entity_poly.entity_id
_entity_poly.type
_entity_poly.pdbx_seq_one_letter_code
_entity_poly.pdbx_strand_id
1 'polypeptide(L)' 'FKKVLDKKVYSDVVLKVNEDKIKAHKLILQARSPVFHNMFTHETAANQIAISVFGSETMKRLL' A
#
# COMPACT_ATOMS: atom_id res chain seq x y z
N PHE A 1 15.02 -1.73 -9.38
CA PHE A 1 13.97 -1.25 -8.45
C PHE A 1 12.91 -0.35 -9.10
N LYS A 2 13.26 0.69 -9.88
CA LYS A 2 12.29 1.63 -10.47
C LYS A 2 11.17 0.95 -11.30
N LYS A 3 11.48 -0.06 -12.12
CA LYS A 3 10.48 -0.85 -12.86
C LYS A 3 9.49 -1.62 -11.98
N VAL A 4 9.92 -2.08 -10.80
CA VAL A 4 9.06 -2.84 -9.87
C VAL A 4 8.02 -1.92 -9.24
N LEU A 5 8.43 -0.72 -8.82
CA LEU A 5 7.51 0.32 -8.33
C LEU A 5 6.59 0.84 -9.45
N ASP A 6 7.18 1.30 -10.55
CA ASP A 6 6.47 2.06 -11.59
C ASP A 6 5.47 1.19 -12.36
N LYS A 7 5.87 -0.04 -12.71
CA LYS A 7 5.00 -1.00 -13.39
C LYS A 7 4.23 -1.90 -12.43
N LYS A 8 4.41 -1.71 -11.11
CA LYS A 8 3.71 -2.47 -10.06
C LYS A 8 3.84 -3.98 -10.22
N VAL A 9 4.98 -4.44 -10.75
CA VAL A 9 5.26 -5.86 -10.97
C VAL A 9 5.47 -6.51 -9.60
N TYR A 10 4.91 -7.70 -9.39
CA TYR A 10 4.94 -8.40 -8.10
C TYR A 10 4.25 -7.66 -6.94
N SER A 11 3.20 -6.88 -7.24
CA SER A 11 2.35 -6.30 -6.18
C SER A 11 1.71 -7.41 -5.36
N ASP A 12 1.81 -7.32 -4.04
CA ASP A 12 1.30 -8.28 -3.06
C ASP A 12 0.20 -7.67 -2.16
N VAL A 13 -0.14 -6.40 -2.38
CA VAL A 13 -1.25 -5.71 -1.71
C VAL A 13 -1.98 -4.74 -2.63
N VAL A 14 -3.28 -4.59 -2.39
CA VAL A 14 -4.12 -3.55 -3.01
C VAL A 14 -4.67 -2.64 -1.91
N LEU A 15 -4.32 -1.36 -1.98
CA LEU A 15 -4.91 -0.32 -1.14
C LEU A 15 -6.19 0.17 -1.84
N LYS A 16 -7.33 -0.02 -1.19
CA LYS A 16 -8.59 0.61 -1.58
C LYS A 16 -8.68 1.96 -0.90
N VAL A 17 -8.71 3.03 -1.68
CA VAL A 17 -8.86 4.40 -1.19
C VAL A 17 -10.11 4.96 -1.85
N ASN A 18 -11.19 5.08 -1.08
CA ASN A 18 -12.52 5.33 -1.62
C ASN A 18 -12.89 4.31 -2.73
N GLU A 19 -13.16 4.78 -3.94
CA GLU A 19 -13.46 3.95 -5.12
C GLU A 19 -12.20 3.49 -5.88
N ASP A 20 -11.04 4.08 -5.58
CA ASP A 20 -9.77 3.79 -6.24
C ASP A 20 -9.08 2.54 -5.68
N LYS A 21 -8.47 1.76 -6.57
CA LYS A 21 -7.64 0.59 -6.21
C LYS A 21 -6.19 0.82 -6.62
N ILE A 22 -5.31 0.90 -5.63
CA ILE A 22 -3.88 1.14 -5.83
C ILE A 22 -3.11 -0.15 -5.50
N LYS A 23 -2.59 -0.82 -6.53
CA LYS A 23 -1.62 -1.91 -6.35
C LYS A 23 -0.30 -1.35 -5.80
N ALA A 24 0.29 -2.03 -4.81
CA ALA A 24 1.52 -1.65 -4.14
C ALA A 24 2.26 -2.88 -3.57
N HIS A 25 3.37 -2.65 -2.87
CA HIS A 25 4.20 -3.69 -2.27
C HIS A 25 4.25 -3.55 -0.74
N LYS A 26 3.89 -4.59 0.00
CA LYS A 26 3.92 -4.59 1.47
C LYS A 26 5.30 -4.25 1.99
N LEU A 27 6.35 -4.86 1.44
CA LEU A 27 7.74 -4.60 1.86
C LEU A 27 8.11 -3.12 1.79
N ILE A 28 7.76 -2.45 0.69
CA ILE A 28 8.07 -1.03 0.47
C ILE A 28 7.25 -0.16 1.42
N LEU A 29 5.95 -0.45 1.58
CA LEU A 29 5.06 0.26 2.49
C LEU A 29 5.55 0.18 3.94
N GLN A 30 5.95 -1.01 4.40
CA GLN A 30 6.49 -1.21 5.75
C GLN A 30 7.80 -0.45 5.96
N ALA A 31 8.70 -0.46 4.98
CA ALA A 31 9.97 0.27 5.07
C ALA A 31 9.80 1.80 5.10
N ARG A 32 8.70 2.31 4.53
CA ARG A 32 8.45 3.75 4.35
C ARG A 32 7.49 4.33 5.39
N SER A 33 6.77 3.49 6.13
CA SER A 33 5.80 3.93 7.12
C SER A 33 5.70 2.94 8.29
N PRO A 34 5.95 3.40 9.52
CA PRO A 34 5.79 2.56 10.71
C PRO A 34 4.34 2.12 10.93
N VAL A 35 3.35 2.86 10.40
CA VAL A 35 1.94 2.46 10.43
C VAL A 35 1.73 1.20 9.59
N PHE A 36 2.24 1.20 8.35
CA PHE A 36 2.17 0.01 7.49
C PHE A 36 3.04 -1.12 8.03
N HIS A 37 4.19 -0.82 8.64
CA HIS A 37 5.02 -1.81 9.33
C HIS A 37 4.23 -2.56 10.39
N ASN A 38 3.62 -1.85 11.34
CA ASN A 38 2.84 -2.48 12.40
C ASN A 38 1.61 -3.21 11.83
N MET A 39 0.92 -2.61 10.85
CA MET A 39 -0.25 -3.20 10.20
C MET A 39 0.06 -4.55 9.55
N PHE A 40 1.14 -4.65 8.76
CA PHE A 40 1.49 -5.90 8.07
C PHE A 40 2.25 -6.90 8.95
N THR A 41 2.81 -6.47 10.07
CA THR A 41 3.56 -7.34 11.00
C THR A 41 2.63 -8.04 12.00
N HIS A 42 1.55 -7.38 12.44
CA HIS A 42 0.66 -7.90 13.50
C HIS A 42 -0.69 -8.40 12.98
N GLU A 43 -1.17 -7.93 11.84
CA GLU A 43 -2.49 -8.31 11.32
C GLU A 43 -2.34 -9.48 10.34
N THR A 44 -3.15 -10.53 10.51
CA THR A 44 -3.23 -11.66 9.55
C THR A 44 -3.60 -11.11 8.18
N ALA A 45 -2.59 -10.93 7.35
CA ALA A 45 -2.59 -10.04 6.20
C ALA A 45 -3.73 -10.29 5.21
N ALA A 46 -4.81 -9.52 5.33
CA ALA A 46 -5.72 -9.34 4.22
C ALA A 46 -4.97 -8.66 3.07
N ASN A 47 -5.00 -9.24 1.87
CA ASN A 47 -4.33 -8.66 0.69
C ASN A 47 -5.03 -7.37 0.16
N GLN A 48 -6.06 -6.90 0.87
CA GLN A 48 -6.83 -5.71 0.55
C GLN A 48 -7.02 -4.88 1.81
N ILE A 49 -6.58 -3.63 1.79
CA ILE A 49 -6.75 -2.68 2.90
C ILE A 49 -7.68 -1.56 2.43
N ALA A 50 -8.76 -1.32 3.18
CA ALA A 50 -9.61 -0.14 2.97
C ALA A 50 -9.08 1.03 3.81
N ILE A 51 -8.63 2.09 3.14
CA ILE A 51 -8.18 3.31 3.79
C ILE A 51 -9.18 4.42 3.49
N SER A 52 -9.99 4.77 4.48
CA SER A 52 -11.07 5.78 4.35
C SER A 52 -10.69 7.16 4.89
N VAL A 53 -9.55 7.29 5.59
CA VAL A 53 -9.18 8.51 6.34
C VAL A 53 -8.36 9.49 5.48
N PHE A 54 -7.81 9.03 4.34
CA PHE A 54 -6.93 9.82 3.48
C PHE A 54 -7.43 9.77 2.04
N GLY A 55 -7.43 10.92 1.33
CA GLY A 55 -7.76 10.97 -0.10
C GLY A 55 -6.74 10.26 -0.98
N SER A 56 -7.16 9.82 -2.17
CA SER A 56 -6.33 9.03 -3.10
C SER A 56 -5.09 9.80 -3.58
N GLU A 57 -5.15 11.13 -3.66
CA GLU A 57 -4.00 11.99 -3.96
C GLU A 57 -2.92 11.96 -2.86
N THR A 58 -3.32 12.03 -1.59
CA THR A 58 -2.38 11.93 -0.46
C THR A 58 -1.68 10.57 -0.45
N MET A 59 -2.42 9.51 -0.77
CA MET A 59 -1.85 8.16 -0.87
C MET A 59 -0.90 7.99 -2.05
N LYS A 60 -1.18 8.61 -3.21
CA LYS A 60 -0.27 8.62 -4.37
C LYS A 60 1.02 9.39 -4.12
N ARG A 61 1.02 10.39 -3.23
CA ARG A 61 2.25 11.11 -2.82
C ARG A 61 3.11 10.36 -1.81
N LEU A 62 2.51 9.44 -1.06
CA LEU A 62 3.20 8.61 -0.05
C LEU A 62 3.89 7.38 -0.67
N LEU A 63 3.38 6.90 -1.80
CA LEU A 63 3.90 5.78 -2.60
C LEU A 63 4.94 6.24 -3.63
#